data_AF-A0A1W9P2I0-F1
#
_entry.id   AF-A0A1W9P2I0-F1
#
_cell.length_a   1.000
_cell.length_b   1.000
_cell.length_c   1.000
_cell.angle_alpha   90.00
_cell.angle_beta   90.00
_cell.angle_gamma   90.00
#
_symmetry.space_group_name_H-M   'P 1'
#
loop_
_entity.id
_entity.type
_entity.pdbx_description
1 polymer ?
#
loop_
_entity_poly.entity_id
_entity_poly.type
_entity_poly.pdbx_seq_one_letter_code
_entity_poly.pdbx_strand_id
1 'polypeptide(L)'
;MNPPQLSLRTKLILSFLVVIIFGGLISLIIGWRIVKNTLISQAQLKVKHDLSAAWMVFNERLNDIKDIIALTSARESLHQALQEKRQDILLKYLQRVRQGYALDFLNL
;
A
#
# COMPACT_ATOMS: atom_id res chain seq x y z
N MET A 1 2.32 -16.70 -63.72
CA MET A 1 2.89 -15.34 -63.60
C MET A 1 4.28 -15.47 -63.02
N ASN A 2 5.33 -15.23 -63.82
CA ASN A 2 6.72 -15.31 -63.38
C ASN A 2 7.03 -14.14 -62.45
N PRO A 3 7.65 -14.35 -61.28
CA PRO A 3 8.01 -13.25 -60.40
C PRO A 3 9.01 -12.32 -61.12
N PRO A 4 8.92 -10.99 -60.92
CA PRO A 4 9.85 -10.05 -61.51
C PRO A 4 11.29 -10.41 -61.10
N GLN A 5 12.21 -10.39 -62.07
CA GLN A 5 13.63 -10.69 -61.83
C GLN A 5 14.25 -9.55 -61.00
N LEU A 6 14.25 -9.72 -59.68
CA LEU A 6 14.86 -8.78 -58.76
C LEU A 6 16.39 -8.83 -58.90
N SER A 7 17.05 -7.67 -58.89
CA SER A 7 18.51 -7.60 -58.86
C SER A 7 19.07 -8.35 -57.65
N LEU A 8 20.27 -8.95 -57.78
CA LEU A 8 20.93 -9.67 -56.69
C LEU A 8 21.06 -8.81 -55.42
N ARG A 9 21.31 -7.50 -55.59
CA ARG A 9 21.37 -6.52 -54.50
C ARG A 9 20.05 -6.44 -53.74
N THR A 10 18.93 -6.37 -54.45
CA THR A 10 17.59 -6.31 -53.85
C THR A 10 17.26 -7.59 -53.08
N LYS A 11 17.63 -8.76 -53.62
CA LYS A 11 17.40 -10.06 -52.96
C LYS A 11 18.15 -10.17 -51.62
N LEU A 12 19.41 -9.71 -51.59
CA LEU A 12 20.24 -9.65 -50.38
C LEU A 12 19.67 -8.68 -49.34
N ILE A 13 19.30 -7.46 -49.74
CA ILE A 13 18.70 -6.48 -48.83
C ILE A 13 17.40 -7.02 -48.23
N LEU A 14 16.55 -7.66 -49.04
CA LEU A 14 15.29 -8.23 -48.58
C LEU A 14 15.51 -9.37 -47.58
N SER A 15 16.50 -10.25 -47.80
CA SER A 15 16.79 -11.34 -46.85
C SER A 15 17.25 -10.81 -45.50
N PHE A 16 18.11 -9.77 -45.48
CA PHE A 16 18.55 -9.16 -44.23
C PHE A 16 17.40 -8.41 -43.53
N LEU A 17 16.55 -7.73 -44.28
CA LEU A 17 15.38 -7.03 -43.75
C LEU A 17 14.45 -8.00 -43.00
N VAL A 18 14.18 -9.17 -43.58
CA VAL A 18 13.33 -10.20 -42.96
C VAL A 18 13.90 -10.62 -41.60
N VAL A 19 15.21 -10.88 -41.53
CA VAL A 19 15.88 -11.28 -40.29
C VAL A 19 15.78 -10.19 -39.22
N ILE A 20 16.02 -8.93 -39.60
CA ILE A 20 15.95 -7.78 -38.68
C ILE A 20 14.52 -7.61 -38.15
N ILE A 21 13.51 -7.68 -39.03
CA ILE A 21 12.11 -7.57 -38.64
C ILE A 21 11.72 -8.70 -37.70
N PHE A 22 12.12 -9.94 -37.98
CA PHE A 22 11.85 -11.08 -37.10
C PHE A 22 12.46 -10.89 -35.72
N GLY A 23 13.74 -10.51 -35.64
CA GLY A 23 14.40 -10.23 -34.36
C GLY A 23 13.73 -9.10 -33.58
N GLY A 24 13.39 -8.00 -34.27
CA GLY A 24 12.70 -6.87 -33.67
C GLY A 24 11.31 -7.24 -33.14
N LEU A 25 10.52 -8.00 -33.89
CA LEU A 25 9.19 -8.46 -33.47
C LEU A 25 9.28 -9.39 -32.25
N ILE A 26 10.20 -10.35 -32.24
CA ILE A 26 10.40 -11.25 -31.10
C ILE A 26 10.79 -10.45 -29.86
N SER A 27 11.78 -9.56 -29.99
CA SER A 27 12.22 -8.69 -28.90
C SER A 27 11.09 -7.81 -28.36
N LEU A 28 10.25 -7.26 -29.25
CA LEU A 28 9.11 -6.42 -28.88
C LEU A 28 8.05 -7.21 -28.12
N ILE A 29 7.70 -8.41 -28.58
CA ILE A 29 6.71 -9.27 -27.92
C ILE A 29 7.18 -9.66 -26.52
N ILE A 30 8.46 -10.05 -26.39
CA ILE A 30 9.05 -10.41 -25.10
C ILE A 30 9.08 -9.18 -24.17
N GLY A 31 9.59 -8.05 -24.66
CA GLY A 31 9.67 -6.81 -23.90
C GLY A 31 8.31 -6.34 -23.41
N TRP A 32 7.31 -6.33 -24.29
CA TRP A 32 5.93 -5.99 -23.94
C TRP A 32 5.37 -6.90 -22.85
N ARG A 33 5.56 -8.22 -22.96
CA ARG A 33 5.08 -9.18 -21.96
C ARG A 33 5.72 -8.96 -20.60
N ILE A 34 7.03 -8.71 -20.54
CA ILE A 34 7.74 -8.46 -19.28
C ILE A 34 7.21 -7.19 -18.60
N VAL A 35 7.07 -6.10 -19.36
CA VAL A 35 6.55 -4.84 -18.82
C VAL A 35 5.13 -5.02 -18.27
N LYS A 36 4.22 -5.56 -19.10
CA LYS A 36 2.81 -5.66 -18.74
C LYS A 36 2.55 -6.67 -17.63
N ASN A 37 3.08 -7.88 -17.76
CA ASN A 37 2.68 -8.99 -16.90
C ASN A 37 3.53 -9.09 -15.64
N THR A 38 4.80 -8.64 -15.69
CA THR A 38 5.72 -8.80 -14.57
C THR A 38 5.93 -7.48 -13.86
N LEU A 39 6.47 -6.46 -14.54
CA LEU A 39 6.84 -5.21 -13.86
C LEU A 39 5.64 -4.48 -13.27
N ILE A 40 4.59 -4.26 -14.07
CA ILE A 40 3.39 -3.55 -13.59
C ILE A 40 2.68 -4.37 -12.51
N SER A 41 2.54 -5.68 -12.70
CA SER A 41 1.87 -6.55 -11.72
C SER A 41 2.62 -6.59 -10.39
N GLN A 42 3.95 -6.74 -10.42
CA GLN A 42 4.78 -6.74 -9.22
C GLN A 42 4.75 -5.38 -8.51
N ALA A 43 4.82 -4.27 -9.25
CA ALA A 43 4.72 -2.94 -8.67
C ALA A 43 3.36 -2.74 -7.98
N GLN A 44 2.26 -3.13 -8.62
CA GLN A 44 0.92 -3.06 -8.03
C GLN A 44 0.79 -3.95 -6.79
N LEU A 45 1.32 -5.17 -6.83
CA LEU A 45 1.31 -6.08 -5.68
C LEU A 45 2.12 -5.52 -4.51
N LYS A 46 3.29 -4.93 -4.77
CA LYS A 46 4.11 -4.29 -3.75
C LYS A 46 3.38 -3.12 -3.10
N VAL A 47 2.79 -2.21 -3.89
CA VAL A 47 2.01 -1.08 -3.36
C VAL A 47 0.83 -1.57 -2.52
N LYS A 48 0.07 -2.56 -3.01
CA LYS A 48 -1.04 -3.15 -2.26
C LYS A 48 -0.59 -3.76 -0.95
N HIS A 49 0.48 -4.54 -0.98
CA HIS A 49 1.05 -5.17 0.22
C HIS A 49 1.48 -4.13 1.25
N ASP A 50 2.25 -3.12 0.83
CA ASP A 50 2.78 -2.09 1.72
C ASP A 50 1.64 -1.25 2.32
N LEU A 51 0.60 -0.94 1.53
CA LEU A 51 -0.59 -0.24 2.01
C LEU A 51 -1.39 -1.10 2.99
N SER A 52 -1.57 -2.41 2.72
CA SER A 52 -2.25 -3.32 3.64
C SER A 52 -1.50 -3.45 4.97
N ALA A 53 -0.16 -3.48 4.94
CA ALA A 53 0.66 -3.49 6.14
C ALA A 53 0.50 -2.19 6.95
N ALA A 54 0.55 -1.03 6.28
CA ALA A 54 0.31 0.26 6.91
C ALA A 54 -1.10 0.34 7.52
N TRP A 55 -2.12 -0.14 6.81
CA TRP A 55 -3.50 -0.18 7.29
C TRP A 55 -3.67 -1.08 8.51
N MET A 56 -3.00 -2.23 8.53
CA MET A 56 -3.01 -3.15 9.66
C MET A 56 -2.41 -2.49 10.92
N VAL A 57 -1.23 -1.86 10.80
CA VAL A 57 -0.60 -1.15 11.92
C VAL A 57 -1.50 0.00 12.40
N PHE A 58 -2.08 0.77 11.48
CA PHE A 58 -3.00 1.84 11.82
C PHE A 58 -4.24 1.33 12.58
N ASN A 59 -4.85 0.25 12.09
CA ASN A 59 -6.03 -0.32 12.73
C ASN A 59 -5.71 -0.92 14.10
N GLU A 60 -4.52 -1.50 14.28
CA GLU A 60 -4.06 -1.96 15.58
C GLU A 60 -3.93 -0.80 16.58
N ARG A 61 -3.35 0.33 16.14
CA ARG A 61 -3.30 1.54 16.99
C ARG A 61 -4.68 2.08 17.35
N LEU A 62 -5.64 2.03 16.41
CA LEU A 62 -7.03 2.41 16.71
C LEU A 62 -7.68 1.46 17.73
N ASN A 63 -7.41 0.16 17.62
CA ASN A 63 -7.90 -0.83 18.59
C ASN A 63 -7.27 -0.60 19.97
N ASP A 64 -5.96 -0.37 20.06
CA ASP A 64 -5.27 -0.03 21.31
C ASP A 64 -5.95 1.18 22.00
N ILE A 65 -6.19 2.26 21.26
CA ILE A 65 -6.85 3.46 21.78
C ILE A 65 -8.27 3.13 22.26
N LYS A 66 -9.03 2.35 21.49
CA LYS A 66 -10.39 1.93 21.84
C LYS A 66 -10.39 1.13 23.14
N ASP A 67 -9.45 0.21 23.30
CA ASP A 67 -9.33 -0.62 24.50
C ASP A 67 -8.95 0.21 25.72
N ILE A 68 -8.01 1.16 25.57
CA ILE A 68 -7.67 2.10 26.64
C ILE A 68 -8.89 2.91 27.07
N ILE A 69 -9.68 3.43 26.13
CA ILE A 69 -10.89 4.20 26.44
C ILE A 69 -11.93 3.31 27.12
N ALA A 70 -12.18 2.11 26.61
CA ALA A 70 -13.15 1.16 27.18
C ALA A 70 -12.78 0.74 28.60
N LEU A 71 -11.51 0.40 28.84
CA LEU A 71 -11.00 0.06 30.16
C LEU A 71 -11.01 1.28 31.10
N THR A 72 -10.75 2.47 30.58
CA THR A 72 -10.76 3.71 31.38
C THR A 72 -12.18 4.08 31.81
N SER A 73 -13.16 3.99 30.92
CA SER A 73 -14.57 4.32 31.21
C SER A 73 -15.24 3.31 32.14
N ALA A 74 -14.82 2.04 32.10
CA ALA A 74 -15.33 0.98 32.98
C ALA A 74 -14.75 1.03 34.41
N ARG A 75 -13.75 1.88 34.70
CA ARG A 75 -13.13 1.93 36.04
C ARG A 75 -14.06 2.55 37.07
N GLU A 76 -14.23 1.83 38.17
CA GLU A 76 -15.03 2.28 39.31
C GLU A 76 -14.57 3.63 39.87
N SER A 77 -13.26 3.88 39.93
CA SER A 77 -12.69 5.16 40.39
C SER A 77 -13.15 6.35 39.54
N LEU A 78 -13.36 6.13 38.24
CA LEU A 78 -13.87 7.15 37.32
C LEU A 78 -15.35 7.41 37.61
N HIS A 79 -16.14 6.33 37.79
CA HIS A 79 -17.55 6.41 38.16
C HIS A 79 -17.78 7.11 39.51
N GLN A 80 -17.00 6.77 40.54
CA GLN A 80 -17.05 7.40 41.86
C GLN A 80 -16.69 8.89 41.80
N ALA A 81 -15.64 9.26 41.05
CA ALA A 81 -15.26 10.66 40.89
C ALA A 81 -16.34 11.50 40.17
N LEU A 82 -17.08 10.90 39.22
CA LEU A 82 -18.24 11.53 38.59
C LEU A 82 -19.40 11.71 39.58
N GLN A 83 -19.73 10.68 40.37
CA GLN A 83 -20.82 10.73 41.35
C GLN A 83 -20.54 11.76 42.45
N GLU A 84 -19.30 11.84 42.93
CA GLU A 84 -18.88 12.81 43.95
C GLU A 84 -18.67 14.23 43.41
N LYS A 85 -18.87 14.47 42.11
CA LYS A 85 -18.66 15.77 41.42
C LYS A 85 -17.26 16.37 41.64
N ARG A 86 -16.24 15.53 41.85
CA ARG A 86 -14.85 15.98 42.07
C ARG A 86 -14.12 16.17 40.75
N GLN A 87 -14.45 17.24 40.05
CA GLN A 87 -13.88 17.55 38.72
C GLN A 87 -12.34 17.60 38.72
N ASP A 88 -11.71 18.15 39.75
CA ASP A 88 -10.25 18.24 39.83
C ASP A 88 -9.56 16.87 39.85
N ILE A 89 -10.17 15.90 40.55
CA ILE A 89 -9.63 14.54 40.67
C ILE A 89 -9.84 13.78 39.36
N LEU A 90 -11.01 13.95 38.75
CA LEU A 90 -11.35 13.34 37.46
C LEU A 90 -10.42 13.83 36.34
N LEU A 91 -10.20 15.15 36.24
CA LEU A 91 -9.30 15.73 35.24
C LEU A 91 -7.84 15.29 35.45
N LYS A 92 -7.35 15.27 36.69
CA LYS A 92 -6.00 14.73 36.99
C LYS A 92 -5.87 13.26 36.60
N TYR A 93 -6.92 12.48 36.82
CA TYR A 93 -6.96 11.07 36.47
C TYR A 93 -6.92 10.87 34.95
N LEU A 94 -7.80 11.56 34.21
CA LEU A 94 -7.80 11.52 32.73
C LEU A 94 -6.49 12.04 32.15
N GLN A 95 -5.91 13.09 32.72
CA GLN A 95 -4.61 13.62 32.31
C GLN A 95 -3.48 12.60 32.51
N ARG A 96 -3.50 11.83 33.60
CA ARG A 96 -2.53 10.76 33.84
C ARG A 96 -2.66 9.65 32.80
N VAL A 97 -3.89 9.25 32.46
CA VAL A 97 -4.13 8.25 31.40
C VAL A 97 -3.67 8.79 30.04
N ARG A 98 -4.00 10.04 29.71
CA ARG A 98 -3.55 10.71 28.48
C ARG A 98 -2.04 10.68 28.32
N GLN A 99 -1.31 11.10 29.36
CA GLN A 99 0.16 11.11 29.34
C GLN A 99 0.76 9.70 29.36
N GLY A 100 0.16 8.77 30.10
CA GLY A 100 0.64 7.39 30.23
C GLY A 100 0.54 6.59 28.94
N TYR A 101 -0.47 6.87 28.11
CA TYR A 101 -0.68 6.21 26.81
C TYR A 101 -0.35 7.10 25.60
N ALA A 102 0.27 8.26 25.83
CA ALA A 102 0.63 9.23 24.79
C ALA A 102 -0.56 9.61 23.86
N LEU A 103 -1.76 9.72 24.43
CA LEU A 103 -2.94 10.17 23.69
C LEU A 103 -2.87 11.68 23.46
N ASP A 104 -3.26 12.14 22.28
CA ASP A 104 -3.29 13.58 21.97
C ASP A 104 -4.26 14.33 22.90
N PHE A 105 -5.46 13.76 23.04
CA PHE A 105 -6.53 14.28 23.88
C PHE A 105 -7.24 13.14 24.61
N LEU A 106 -7.68 13.42 25.84
CA LEU A 106 -8.59 12.59 26.60
C LEU A 106 -9.27 13.49 27.62
N ASN A 107 -10.59 13.66 27.47
CA ASN A 107 -11.41 14.51 28.32
C ASN A 107 -12.77 13.85 28.56
N LEU A 108 -13.58 14.44 29.46
CA LEU A 108 -14.94 13.99 29.76
C LEU A 108 -15.96 14.45 28.72
#